data_AF-A0A5B8HLH3-F1
#
_entry.id   AF-A0A5B8HLH3-F1
#
_cell.length_a   1.000
_cell.length_b   1.000
_cell.length_c   1.000
_cell.angle_alpha   90.00
_cell.angle_beta   90.00
_cell.angle_gamma   90.00
#
_symmetry.space_group_name_H-M   'P 1'
#
loop_
_entity.id
_entity.type
_entity.pdbx_description
1 polymer ?
#
loop_
_entity_poly.entity_id
_entity_poly.type
_entity_poly.pdbx_seq_one_letter_code
_entity_poly.pdbx_strand_id
1 'polypeptide(L)'
;MAIQAKPLTNTEVKAAKATDKELSLHDGGGLLLFVKPSGTKTWRFRYYKTTTKKRAMMAFGAYPAVSLADARRMRDETRQLLANGIDPLINRENEHQQGDGRRQRKRATSD
;
A
#
# COMPACT_ATOMS: atom_id res chain seq x y z
N MET A 1 -2.41 -20.83 -11.76
CA MET A 1 -3.57 -20.80 -10.84
C MET A 1 -3.36 -19.70 -9.82
N ALA A 2 -4.37 -18.86 -9.54
CA ALA A 2 -4.29 -17.86 -8.48
C ALA A 2 -4.55 -18.54 -7.14
N ILE A 3 -3.56 -18.57 -6.25
CA ILE A 3 -3.77 -18.95 -4.85
C ILE A 3 -4.74 -17.95 -4.23
N GLN A 4 -5.97 -18.39 -4.02
CA GLN A 4 -7.00 -17.60 -3.36
C GLN A 4 -6.66 -17.54 -1.87
N ALA A 5 -6.02 -16.45 -1.44
CA ALA A 5 -5.75 -16.22 -0.03
C ALA A 5 -7.06 -15.97 0.71
N LYS A 6 -7.24 -16.64 1.87
CA LYS A 6 -8.31 -16.31 2.82
C LYS A 6 -8.10 -14.85 3.27
N PRO A 7 -9.09 -13.95 3.11
CA PRO A 7 -8.97 -12.57 3.56
C PRO A 7 -8.67 -12.49 5.06
N LEU A 8 -7.82 -11.54 5.45
CA LEU A 8 -7.47 -11.31 6.84
C LEU A 8 -8.66 -10.68 7.59
N THR A 9 -8.69 -10.92 8.89
CA THR A 9 -9.57 -10.25 9.84
C THR A 9 -8.78 -9.25 10.69
N ASN A 10 -9.47 -8.25 11.25
CA ASN A 10 -8.83 -7.30 12.17
C ASN A 10 -8.16 -8.01 13.37
N THR A 11 -8.76 -9.10 13.85
CA THR A 11 -8.20 -9.91 14.93
C THR A 11 -6.90 -10.58 14.49
N GLU A 12 -6.84 -11.19 13.32
CA GLU A 12 -5.60 -11.80 12.78
C GLU A 12 -4.51 -10.74 12.58
N VAL A 13 -4.84 -9.57 12.03
CA VAL A 13 -3.90 -8.45 11.85
C VAL A 13 -3.34 -7.97 13.18
N LYS A 14 -4.20 -7.80 14.19
CA LYS A 14 -3.80 -7.37 15.53
C LYS A 14 -2.94 -8.44 16.22
N ALA A 15 -3.35 -9.70 16.12
CA ALA A 15 -2.68 -10.84 16.75
C ALA A 15 -1.37 -11.26 16.06
N ALA A 16 -1.13 -10.84 14.81
CA ALA A 16 0.10 -11.13 14.11
C ALA A 16 1.32 -10.66 14.91
N LYS A 17 2.22 -11.56 15.27
CA LYS A 17 3.43 -11.27 16.04
C LYS A 17 4.66 -11.36 15.14
N ALA A 18 5.69 -10.60 15.51
CA ALA A 18 7.01 -10.77 14.94
C ALA A 18 7.51 -12.20 15.22
N THR A 19 8.20 -12.76 14.23
CA THR A 19 8.99 -13.98 14.38
C THR A 19 10.45 -13.63 14.04
N ASP A 20 11.35 -14.61 14.11
CA ASP A 20 12.77 -14.40 13.77
C ASP A 20 12.99 -14.02 12.30
N LYS A 21 11.95 -14.13 11.45
CA LYS A 21 11.97 -13.79 10.03
C LYS A 21 10.81 -12.88 9.68
N GLU A 22 10.93 -12.19 8.56
CA GLU A 22 9.83 -11.38 8.04
C GLU A 22 8.63 -12.26 7.68
N LEU A 23 7.47 -11.96 8.26
CA LEU A 23 6.22 -12.67 8.01
C LEU A 23 5.36 -11.90 7.01
N SER A 24 4.89 -12.59 5.97
CA SER A 24 3.95 -12.04 4.98
C SER A 24 2.59 -12.71 5.12
N LEU A 25 1.58 -11.95 5.56
CA LEU A 25 0.20 -12.41 5.65
C LEU A 25 -0.60 -11.88 4.47
N HIS A 26 -1.27 -12.77 3.72
CA HIS A 26 -1.97 -12.41 2.50
C HIS A 26 -3.44 -12.09 2.79
N ASP A 27 -3.92 -10.91 2.39
CA ASP A 27 -5.34 -10.53 2.44
C ASP A 27 -6.10 -10.86 1.15
N GLY A 28 -5.36 -11.13 0.07
CA GLY A 28 -5.93 -11.44 -1.24
C GLY A 28 -5.93 -10.24 -2.19
N GLY A 29 -6.13 -10.55 -3.47
CA GLY A 29 -6.10 -9.55 -4.54
C GLY A 29 -4.76 -8.84 -4.72
N GLY A 30 -3.67 -9.35 -4.14
CA GLY A 30 -2.33 -8.75 -4.14
C GLY A 30 -1.97 -7.97 -2.87
N LEU A 31 -2.89 -7.80 -1.91
CA LEU A 31 -2.62 -7.11 -0.64
C LEU A 31 -2.01 -8.05 0.40
N LEU A 32 -0.99 -7.57 1.11
CA LEU A 32 -0.28 -8.29 2.15
C LEU A 32 0.01 -7.39 3.36
N LEU A 33 0.03 -7.97 4.55
CA LEU A 33 0.64 -7.40 5.74
C LEU A 33 2.05 -7.98 5.92
N PHE A 34 3.05 -7.10 5.93
CA PHE A 34 4.42 -7.44 6.26
C PHE A 34 4.65 -7.17 7.74
N VAL A 35 5.08 -8.18 8.49
CA VAL A 35 5.47 -8.06 9.90
C VAL A 35 6.96 -8.32 10.00
N LYS A 36 7.71 -7.27 10.34
CA LYS A 36 9.16 -7.36 10.56
C LYS A 36 9.46 -8.05 11.90
N PRO A 37 10.68 -8.61 12.08
CA PRO A 37 11.15 -9.07 13.38
C PRO A 37 11.10 -7.98 14.49
N SER A 38 11.18 -6.70 14.10
CA SER A 38 10.99 -5.56 15.01
C SER A 38 9.56 -5.37 15.53
N GLY A 39 8.58 -6.14 15.04
CA GLY A 39 7.16 -5.96 15.33
C GLY A 39 6.46 -4.91 14.46
N THR A 40 7.20 -4.18 13.62
CA THR A 40 6.62 -3.21 12.70
C THR A 40 5.75 -3.91 11.65
N LYS A 41 4.52 -3.42 11.50
CA LYS A 41 3.53 -3.96 10.56
C LYS A 41 3.29 -2.96 9.43
N THR A 42 3.44 -3.40 8.19
CA THR A 42 3.29 -2.54 7.02
C THR A 42 2.42 -3.19 5.95
N TRP A 43 1.45 -2.46 5.43
CA TRP A 43 0.64 -2.88 4.29
C TRP A 43 1.43 -2.73 2.99
N ARG A 44 1.45 -3.79 2.19
CA ARG A 44 2.10 -3.82 0.88
C ARG A 44 1.18 -4.43 -0.17
N PHE A 45 1.30 -3.95 -1.39
CA PHE A 45 0.52 -4.39 -2.53
C PHE A 45 1.44 -4.89 -3.65
N ARG A 46 1.28 -6.17 -3.99
CA ARG A 46 1.96 -6.83 -5.10
C ARG A 46 1.14 -6.65 -6.37
N TYR A 47 1.78 -6.13 -7.41
CA TYR A 47 1.14 -5.95 -8.71
C TYR A 47 2.12 -6.16 -9.87
N TYR A 48 1.62 -6.13 -11.11
CA TYR A 48 2.44 -6.09 -12.32
C TYR A 48 2.32 -4.71 -12.94
N LYS A 49 3.46 -4.10 -13.27
CA LYS A 49 3.48 -2.79 -13.94
C LYS A 49 2.82 -2.88 -15.31
N THR A 50 2.03 -1.87 -15.67
CA THR A 50 1.30 -1.84 -16.95
C THR A 50 2.26 -1.79 -18.13
N THR A 51 3.35 -1.02 -18.03
CA THR A 51 4.36 -0.82 -19.08
C THR A 51 5.31 -1.99 -19.24
N THR A 52 5.97 -2.43 -18.16
CA THR A 52 7.06 -3.43 -18.25
C THR A 52 6.61 -4.86 -18.03
N LYS A 53 5.36 -5.07 -17.59
CA LYS A 53 4.82 -6.36 -17.15
C LYS A 53 5.65 -7.07 -16.06
N LYS A 54 6.58 -6.36 -15.40
CA LYS A 54 7.38 -6.88 -14.29
C LYS A 54 6.61 -6.77 -12.98
N ARG A 55 6.86 -7.70 -12.06
CA ARG A 55 6.32 -7.66 -10.69
C ARG A 55 6.89 -6.45 -9.95
N ALA A 56 6.04 -5.76 -9.22
CA ALA A 56 6.39 -4.64 -8.36
C ALA A 56 5.68 -4.76 -7.00
N MET A 57 6.18 -3.99 -6.04
CA MET A 57 5.63 -3.85 -4.69
C MET A 57 5.43 -2.38 -4.37
N MET A 58 4.24 -2.03 -3.89
CA MET A 58 3.91 -0.71 -3.39
C MET A 58 3.61 -0.78 -1.89
N ALA A 59 4.07 0.20 -1.11
CA ALA A 59 3.71 0.31 0.30
C ALA A 59 2.48 1.22 0.47
N PHE A 60 1.49 0.79 1.26
CA PHE A 60 0.30 1.59 1.57
C PHE A 60 0.44 2.33 2.91
N GLY A 61 1.24 1.82 3.83
CA GLY A 61 1.54 2.49 5.09
C GLY A 61 1.68 1.51 6.24
N ALA A 62 2.00 2.02 7.43
CA ALA A 62 2.14 1.22 8.64
C ALA A 62 0.79 1.00 9.32
N TYR A 63 0.57 -0.18 9.88
CA TYR A 63 -0.50 -0.43 10.84
C TYR A 63 -0.03 0.05 12.24
N PRO A 64 -0.88 0.69 13.06
CA PRO A 64 -2.32 0.88 12.89
C PRO A 64 -2.74 2.16 12.15
N ALA A 65 -1.80 3.02 11.74
CA ALA A 65 -2.12 4.28 11.06
C ALA A 65 -2.93 4.08 9.77
N VAL A 66 -2.68 2.98 9.05
CA VAL A 66 -3.52 2.48 7.96
C VAL A 66 -4.23 1.22 8.45
N SER A 67 -5.57 1.27 8.51
CA SER A 67 -6.40 0.13 8.90
C SER A 67 -6.46 -0.93 7.80
N LEU A 68 -6.93 -2.15 8.11
CA LEU A 68 -7.17 -3.18 7.09
C LEU A 68 -8.19 -2.71 6.04
N ALA A 69 -9.23 -1.99 6.46
CA ALA A 69 -10.25 -1.46 5.57
C ALA A 69 -9.66 -0.41 4.62
N ASP A 70 -8.84 0.50 5.12
CA ASP A 70 -8.18 1.52 4.31
C ASP A 70 -7.18 0.89 3.34
N ALA A 71 -6.42 -0.11 3.78
CA ALA A 71 -5.51 -0.85 2.91
C ALA A 71 -6.26 -1.58 1.76
N ARG A 72 -7.46 -2.11 2.02
CA ARG A 72 -8.33 -2.68 0.98
C ARG A 72 -8.87 -1.63 0.02
N ARG A 73 -9.28 -0.45 0.51
CA ARG A 73 -9.67 0.67 -0.35
C ARG A 73 -8.52 1.10 -1.27
N MET A 74 -7.33 1.32 -0.72
CA MET A 74 -6.13 1.68 -1.49
C MET A 74 -5.77 0.61 -2.53
N ARG A 75 -5.93 -0.67 -2.20
CA ARG A 75 -5.78 -1.79 -3.16
C ARG A 75 -6.75 -1.64 -4.32
N ASP A 76 -8.03 -1.39 -4.05
CA ASP A 76 -9.06 -1.34 -5.08
C ASP A 76 -8.90 -0.11 -5.97
N GLU A 77 -8.59 1.05 -5.39
CA GLU A 77 -8.19 2.28 -6.12
C GLU A 77 -6.97 2.02 -7.02
N THR A 78 -5.92 1.37 -6.48
CA THR A 78 -4.71 1.02 -7.25
C THR A 78 -5.03 0.06 -8.40
N ARG A 79 -5.93 -0.91 -8.19
CA ARG A 79 -6.35 -1.85 -9.24
C ARG A 79 -7.14 -1.16 -10.35
N GLN A 80 -7.95 -0.16 -10.02
CA GLN A 80 -8.66 0.65 -11.02
C GLN A 80 -7.66 1.42 -11.89
N LEU A 81 -6.62 2.03 -11.30
CA LEU A 81 -5.55 2.69 -12.06
C LEU A 81 -4.86 1.71 -13.02
N LEU A 82 -4.51 0.51 -12.53
CA LEU A 82 -3.88 -0.52 -13.35
C LEU A 82 -4.79 -1.00 -14.49
N ALA A 83 -6.09 -1.13 -14.25
CA ALA A 83 -7.08 -1.49 -15.28
C ALA A 83 -7.18 -0.41 -16.37
N ASN A 84 -6.98 0.85 -16.00
CA ASN A 84 -6.93 1.99 -16.93
C ASN A 84 -5.54 2.17 -17.59
N GLY A 85 -4.60 1.25 -17.35
CA GLY A 85 -3.25 1.30 -17.92
C GLY A 85 -2.27 2.25 -17.22
N ILE A 86 -2.69 2.89 -16.12
CA ILE A 86 -1.89 3.87 -15.38
C ILE A 86 -0.98 3.14 -14.38
N ASP A 87 0.33 3.42 -14.39
CA ASP A 87 1.24 2.89 -13.35
C ASP A 87 1.06 3.68 -12.05
N PRO A 88 0.57 3.04 -10.97
CA PRO A 88 0.25 3.73 -9.73
C PRO A 88 1.47 4.32 -9.01
N LEU A 89 2.70 3.82 -9.27
CA LEU A 89 3.90 4.46 -8.71
C LEU A 89 4.11 5.87 -9.26
N ILE A 90 3.89 6.05 -10.57
CA ILE A 90 4.00 7.35 -11.24
C ILE A 90 2.88 8.28 -10.75
N ASN A 91 1.66 7.75 -10.61
CA ASN A 91 0.54 8.54 -10.12
C ASN A 91 0.78 9.08 -8.70
N ARG A 92 1.30 8.24 -7.80
CA ARG A 92 1.61 8.63 -6.42
C ARG A 92 2.72 9.67 -6.31
N GLU A 93 3.75 9.57 -7.16
CA GLU A 93 4.83 10.57 -7.21
C GLU A 93 4.29 11.94 -7.67
N ASN A 94 3.42 11.95 -8.68
CA ASN A 94 2.76 13.17 -9.15
C ASN A 94 1.85 13.79 -8.07
N GLU A 95 1.12 12.99 -7.30
CA GLU A 95 0.27 13.47 -6.19
C GLU A 95 1.11 14.07 -5.04
N HIS A 96 2.24 13.43 -4.68
CA HIS A 96 3.13 13.96 -3.65
C HIS A 96 3.78 15.29 -4.07
N GLN A 97 4.19 15.43 -5.34
CA GLN A 97 4.76 16.67 -5.87
C GLN A 97 3.74 17.81 -5.93
N GLN A 98 2.46 17.52 -6.21
CA GLN A 98 1.39 18.53 -6.22
C GLN A 98 0.97 18.99 -4.81
N GLY A 99 1.13 18.15 -3.78
CA GLY A 99 0.84 18.47 -2.39
C GLY A 99 1.82 19.47 -1.75
N ASP A 100 3.13 19.31 -2.02
CA ASP A 100 4.16 20.19 -1.47
C ASP A 100 4.18 21.59 -2.11
N GLY A 101 3.76 21.72 -3.38
CA GLY A 101 3.60 23.02 -4.05
C GLY A 101 2.52 23.92 -3.43
N ARG A 102 1.53 23.36 -2.74
CA ARG A 102 0.49 24.13 -2.02
C ARG A 102 0.96 24.67 -0.66
N ARG A 103 1.97 24.05 -0.03
CA ARG A 103 2.51 24.53 1.26
C ARG A 103 3.39 25.77 1.10
N GLN A 104 4.06 25.95 -0.04
CA GLN A 104 4.92 27.12 -0.28
C GLN A 104 4.15 28.38 -0.69
N ARG A 105 3.00 28.26 -1.37
CA ARG A 105 2.24 29.44 -1.83
C ARG A 105 1.51 30.21 -0.71
N LYS A 106 1.32 29.64 0.47
CA LYS A 106 0.68 30.34 1.60
C LYS A 106 1.63 31.18 2.46
N ARG A 107 2.95 31.15 2.21
CA ARG A 107 3.95 31.94 2.96
C ARG A 107 4.38 33.25 2.27
N ALA A 108 3.88 33.54 1.08
CA ALA A 108 4.38 34.66 0.25
C ALA A 108 3.36 35.79 0.02
N THR A 109 2.31 35.90 0.84
CA THR A 109 1.27 36.96 0.71
C THR A 109 0.99 37.67 2.04
N SER A 110 2.03 37.89 2.82
CA SER A 110 2.00 38.78 3.99
C SER A 110 3.26 39.64 4.00
N ASP A 111 3.24 40.70 3.20
CA ASP A 111 3.95 41.96 3.45
C ASP A 111 3.13 43.08 2.78
#